data_AF-A0A7G8FUV3-F1
#
_entry.id   AF-A0A7G8FUV3-F1
#
_cell.length_a   1.000
_cell.length_b   1.000
_cell.length_c   1.000
_cell.angle_alpha   90.00
_cell.angle_beta   90.00
_cell.angle_gamma   90.00
#
_symmetry.space_group_name_H-M   'P 1'
#
loop_
_entity.id
_entity.type
_entity.pdbx_description
1 polymer ?
#
loop_
_entity_poly.entity_id
_entity_poly.type
_entity_poly.pdbx_seq_one_letter_code
_entity_poly.pdbx_strand_id
1 'polypeptide(L)' 'MNLWPEGAVDQAKALHQSLSIGDRDWHRLKSNADRRGAELLAAAITQLLQNGERGDVEALTEQALGWIRRELKDPGCPHR' A
#
# COMPACT_ATOMS: atom_id res chain seq x y z
N MET A 1 1.76 -12.39 23.84
CA MET A 1 0.30 -12.49 23.61
C MET A 1 0.06 -11.95 22.23
N ASN A 2 -0.45 -12.76 21.29
CA ASN A 2 -0.71 -12.29 19.93
C ASN A 2 -1.92 -11.35 20.00
N LEU A 3 -1.73 -10.05 19.75
CA LEU A 3 -2.78 -9.04 19.88
C LEU A 3 -3.82 -9.11 18.76
N TRP A 4 -3.54 -9.92 17.74
CA TRP A 4 -4.33 -10.02 16.51
C TRP A 4 -5.09 -11.35 16.44
N PRO A 5 -6.28 -11.37 15.83
CA PRO A 5 -6.99 -12.61 15.50
C PRO A 5 -6.11 -13.55 14.67
N GLU A 6 -6.38 -14.86 14.79
CA GLU A 6 -5.73 -15.87 13.96
C GLU A 6 -6.00 -15.62 12.47
N GLY A 7 -4.96 -15.76 11.63
CA GLY A 7 -5.05 -15.52 10.18
C GLY A 7 -5.02 -14.06 9.74
N ALA A 8 -5.09 -13.07 10.64
CA ALA A 8 -5.10 -11.65 10.28
C ALA A 8 -3.87 -11.23 9.44
N VAL A 9 -2.69 -11.74 9.80
CA VAL A 9 -1.43 -11.47 9.09
C VAL A 9 -1.46 -12.03 7.66
N ASP A 10 -1.96 -13.25 7.49
CA ASP A 10 -2.03 -13.91 6.18
C ASP A 10 -3.07 -13.26 5.27
N GLN A 11 -4.21 -12.84 5.83
CA GLN A 11 -5.22 -12.06 5.11
C GLN A 11 -4.67 -10.72 4.62
N ALA A 12 -3.92 -10.00 5.47
CA ALA A 12 -3.31 -8.74 5.08
C ALA A 12 -2.25 -8.93 3.98
N LYS A 13 -1.41 -9.96 4.10
CA LYS A 13 -0.43 -10.33 3.07
C LYS A 13 -1.10 -10.69 1.75
N ALA A 14 -2.14 -11.53 1.77
CA ALA A 14 -2.87 -11.94 0.59
C ALA A 14 -3.56 -10.75 -0.09
N LEU A 15 -4.17 -9.86 0.71
CA LEU A 15 -4.76 -8.63 0.19
C LEU A 15 -3.70 -7.74 -0.45
N HIS A 16 -2.59 -7.47 0.24
CA HIS A 16 -1.50 -6.66 -0.29
C HIS A 16 -0.97 -7.25 -1.61
N GLN A 17 -0.74 -8.57 -1.68
CA GLN A 17 -0.30 -9.24 -2.90
C GLN A 17 -1.32 -9.13 -4.05
N SER A 18 -2.61 -9.25 -3.76
CA SER A 18 -3.67 -9.05 -4.77
C SER A 18 -3.74 -7.59 -5.26
N LEU A 19 -3.33 -6.66 -4.40
CA LEU A 19 -3.32 -5.23 -4.66
C LEU A 19 -1.98 -4.73 -5.21
N SER A 20 -0.90 -5.50 -5.16
CA SER A 20 0.39 -5.07 -5.72
C SER A 20 0.27 -4.83 -7.22
N ILE A 21 0.71 -3.66 -7.68
CA ILE A 21 0.73 -3.35 -9.11
C ILE A 21 2.04 -3.89 -9.70
N GLY A 22 1.95 -5.04 -10.38
CA GLY A 22 3.10 -5.60 -11.10
C GLY A 22 3.42 -4.84 -12.39
N ASP A 23 4.60 -5.11 -12.96
CA ASP A 23 5.13 -4.42 -14.15
C ASP A 23 4.16 -4.37 -15.34
N ARG A 24 3.41 -5.46 -15.55
CA ARG A 24 2.44 -5.60 -16.65
C ARG A 24 1.28 -4.60 -16.54
N ASP A 25 0.82 -4.32 -15.32
CA ASP A 25 -0.30 -3.43 -15.05
C ASP A 25 0.13 -2.02 -14.63
N TRP A 26 1.44 -1.82 -14.41
CA TRP A 26 2.03 -0.55 -14.00
C TRP A 26 1.58 0.60 -14.88
N HIS A 27 1.77 0.49 -16.19
CA HIS A 27 1.41 1.55 -17.13
C HIS A 27 -0.08 1.90 -17.12
N ARG A 28 -0.94 0.94 -16.76
CA ARG A 28 -2.39 1.11 -16.72
C ARG A 28 -2.87 1.69 -15.38
N LEU A 29 -2.24 1.30 -14.26
CA LEU A 29 -2.77 1.53 -12.92
C LEU A 29 -1.96 2.54 -12.09
N LYS A 30 -0.74 2.90 -12.50
CA LYS A 30 0.16 3.78 -11.74
C LYS A 30 -0.41 5.16 -11.41
N SER A 31 -1.33 5.68 -12.23
CA SER A 31 -2.01 6.97 -12.03
C SER A 31 -3.40 6.85 -11.41
N ASN A 32 -3.88 5.63 -11.15
CA ASN A 32 -5.17 5.42 -10.50
C ASN A 32 -5.01 5.64 -9.00
N ALA A 33 -5.47 6.81 -8.53
CA ALA A 33 -5.43 7.23 -7.14
C ALA A 33 -5.98 6.19 -6.16
N ASP A 34 -7.17 5.64 -6.45
CA ASP A 34 -7.81 4.67 -5.57
C ASP A 34 -7.01 3.37 -5.51
N ARG A 35 -6.46 2.94 -6.65
CA ARG A 35 -5.65 1.72 -6.73
C ARG A 35 -4.35 1.83 -5.93
N ARG A 36 -3.66 2.98 -6.04
CA ARG A 36 -2.42 3.27 -5.31
C ARG A 36 -2.68 3.44 -3.81
N GLY A 37 -3.75 4.15 -3.44
CA GLY A 37 -4.17 4.28 -2.05
C GLY A 37 -4.48 2.92 -1.41
N ALA A 38 -5.23 2.06 -2.11
CA ALA A 38 -5.56 0.72 -1.60
C ALA A 38 -4.33 -0.18 -1.42
N GLU A 39 -3.39 -0.17 -2.38
CA GLU A 39 -2.13 -0.91 -2.30
C GLU A 39 -1.30 -0.48 -1.08
N LEU A 40 -1.12 0.84 -0.88
CA LEU A 40 -0.35 1.39 0.23
C LEU A 40 -1.00 1.13 1.59
N LEU A 41 -2.33 1.21 1.71
CA LEU A 41 -3.03 0.87 2.95
C LEU A 41 -2.88 -0.62 3.30
N ALA A 42 -2.96 -1.50 2.30
CA ALA A 42 -2.75 -2.92 2.52
C ALA A 42 -1.30 -3.22 2.97
N ALA A 43 -0.32 -2.51 2.42
CA ALA A 43 1.07 -2.57 2.88
C ALA A 43 1.22 -2.08 4.33
N ALA A 44 0.60 -0.95 4.68
CA ALA A 44 0.64 -0.38 6.03
C ALA A 44 0.03 -1.31 7.07
N ILE A 45 -1.13 -1.90 6.78
CA ILE A 45 -1.78 -2.90 7.64
C ILE A 45 -0.88 -4.13 7.80
N THR A 46 -0.27 -4.61 6.72
CA THR A 46 0.64 -5.76 6.75
C THR A 46 1.83 -5.52 7.68
N GLN A 47 2.46 -4.34 7.58
CA GLN A 47 3.55 -3.91 8.46
C GLN A 47 3.09 -3.80 9.91
N LEU A 48 1.97 -3.13 10.16
CA LEU A 48 1.44 -2.93 11.51
C LEU A 48 1.14 -4.26 12.23
N LEU A 49 0.53 -5.22 11.52
CA LEU A 49 0.21 -6.54 12.08
C LEU A 49 1.44 -7.40 12.36
N GLN A 50 2.56 -7.14 11.67
CA GLN A 50 3.83 -7.87 11.83
C GLN A 50 4.79 -7.20 12.82
N ASN A 51 4.35 -6.16 13.53
CA ASN A 51 5.19 -5.33 14.40
C ASN A 51 6.34 -4.66 13.64
N GLY A 52 6.06 -4.21 12.41
CA GLY A 52 6.95 -3.37 11.62
C GLY A 52 7.25 -2.03 12.28
N GLU A 53 8.18 -1.28 11.70
CA GLU A 53 8.54 0.04 12.19
C GLU A 53 7.33 0.98 12.10
N ARG A 54 7.04 1.69 13.20
CA ARG A 54 5.90 2.63 13.24
C ARG A 54 6.05 3.75 12.21
N GLY A 55 7.27 4.22 11.99
CA GLY A 55 7.58 5.23 10.97
C GLY A 55 7.21 4.77 9.56
N ASP A 56 7.48 3.51 9.21
CA ASP A 56 7.11 2.94 7.91
C ASP A 56 5.60 2.83 7.75
N VAL A 57 4.89 2.41 8.80
CA VAL A 57 3.41 2.33 8.80
C VAL A 57 2.80 3.72 8.60
N GLU A 58 3.29 4.72 9.32
CA GLU A 58 2.85 6.11 9.20
C GLU A 58 3.14 6.66 7.79
N ALA A 59 4.35 6.45 7.27
CA ALA A 59 4.75 6.92 5.95
C ALA A 59 3.91 6.29 4.82
N LEU A 60 3.60 4.99 4.90
CA LEU A 60 2.72 4.31 3.95
C LEU A 60 1.29 4.86 4.03
N THR A 61 0.79 5.10 5.24
CA THR A 61 -0.55 5.63 5.48
C THR A 61 -0.71 7.05 4.93
N GLU A 62 0.25 7.93 5.19
CA GLU A 62 0.24 9.31 4.69
C GLU A 62 0.33 9.35 3.15
N GLN A 63 1.18 8.51 2.55
CA GLN A 63 1.21 8.39 1.08
C GLN A 63 -0.13 7.91 0.52
N ALA A 64 -0.77 6.94 1.17
CA ALA A 64 -2.08 6.48 0.74
C ALA A 64 -3.14 7.59 0.81
N LEU A 65 -3.14 8.37 1.90
CA LEU A 65 -4.01 9.53 2.05
C LEU A 65 -3.77 10.57 0.96
N GLY A 66 -2.51 10.86 0.63
CA GLY A 66 -2.17 11.78 -0.46
C GLY A 66 -2.71 11.33 -1.82
N TRP A 67 -2.73 10.01 -2.10
CA TRP A 67 -3.37 9.47 -3.29
C TRP A 67 -4.90 9.60 -3.23
N ILE A 68 -5.53 9.22 -2.12
CA ILE A 68 -7.00 9.31 -1.93
C ILE A 68 -7.49 10.74 -2.06
N ARG A 69 -6.74 11.72 -1.52
CA ARG A 69 -7.02 13.15 -1.66
C ARG A 69 -6.69 13.71 -3.05
N ARG A 70 -6.07 12.91 -3.93
CA ARG A 70 -5.57 13.30 -5.26
C ARG A 70 -4.55 14.45 -5.22
N GLU A 71 -3.85 14.58 -4.10
CA GLU A 71 -2.76 15.53 -3.88
C GLU A 71 -1.46 15.01 -4.49
N LEU A 72 -1.29 13.68 -4.49
CA LEU A 72 -0.19 13.02 -5.17
C LEU A 72 -0.55 12.76 -6.64
N LYS A 73 0.49 12.87 -7.48
CA LYS A 73 0.45 12.46 -8.88
C LYS A 73 1.60 11.49 -9.12
N ASP A 74 1.40 10.58 -10.06
CA ASP A 74 2.50 9.73 -10.56
C ASP A 74 3.64 10.67 -10.98
N PRO A 75 4.85 10.58 -10.38
CA PRO A 75 5.97 11.46 -10.70
C PRO A 75 6.44 11.35 -12.17
N GLY A 76 5.86 10.43 -12.94
CA GLY A 76 6.27 10.14 -14.30
C GLY A 76 7.46 9.19 -14.29
N CYS A 77 7.73 8.55 -15.43
CA CYS A 77 8.88 7.67 -15.54
C CYS A 77 10.19 8.48 -15.39
N PRO A 78 11.17 8.02 -14.61
CA PRO A 78 12.45 8.72 -14.41
C PRO A 78 13.38 8.71 -15.65
N HIS A 79 12.86 8.47 -16.85
CA HIS A 79 13.63 8.48 -18.09
C HIS A 79 13.23 9.67 -18.95
N ARG A 80 14.05 10.73 -18.90
CA ARG A 80 14.35 11.59 -20.05
C ARG A 80 15.85 11.63 -20.21
#